data_AF-A0A3C0B9E0-F1
#
_entry.id   AF-A0A3C0B9E0-F1
#
_cell.length_a   1.000
_cell.length_b   1.000
_cell.length_c   1.000
_cell.angle_alpha   90.00
_cell.angle_beta   90.00
_cell.angle_gamma   90.00
#
_symmetry.space_group_name_H-M   'P 1'
#
loop_
_entity.id
_entity.type
_entity.pdbx_description
1 polymer ?
#
loop_
_entity_poly.entity_id
_entity_poly.type
_entity_poly.pdbx_seq_one_letter_code
_entity_poly.pdbx_strand_id
1 'polypeptide(L)'
;FVSFNKSYGAESFGHFGLQVFIIMVITLVATIILAILLHRIEHHIKFVPIILLIILIYALAEVWHLPALIFILLFGLFIGNIDKLKRFKWSASFNPGELHKEGVRFKEVTTEGAFLVKSLFFLIFGFSLETAQILETKTLWISIVIAAIIYGLRFVQLKLSRLPVNPLLFVAPRGLITILLFLSIDASQRIGLVNESLVVKVIVITSLVMMFGMMFKPKKKAAPKIKDPLLPDEIPDEELENL
;
A
#
# COMPACT_ATOMS: atom_id res chain seq x y z
N PHE A 1 -18.62 14.88 -0.82
CA PHE A 1 -18.87 15.57 -2.10
C PHE A 1 -20.23 15.15 -2.70
N VAL A 2 -20.45 13.86 -3.02
CA VAL A 2 -21.71 13.39 -3.65
C VAL A 2 -22.95 13.48 -2.76
N SER A 3 -22.82 13.37 -1.43
CA SER A 3 -23.97 13.49 -0.50
C SER A 3 -24.27 14.91 0.01
N PHE A 4 -23.37 15.88 -0.23
CA PHE A 4 -23.46 17.21 0.40
C PHE A 4 -23.79 18.36 -0.56
N ASN A 5 -23.69 18.16 -1.88
CA ASN A 5 -24.01 19.20 -2.86
C ASN A 5 -25.31 18.88 -3.59
N LYS A 6 -26.32 19.74 -3.37
CA LYS A 6 -27.66 19.67 -4.00
C LYS A 6 -27.70 20.23 -5.43
N SER A 7 -26.62 20.83 -5.93
CA SER A 7 -26.50 21.31 -7.30
C SER A 7 -25.28 20.69 -8.00
N TYR A 8 -25.49 20.23 -9.23
CA TYR A 8 -24.43 19.73 -10.13
C TYR A 8 -24.07 20.84 -11.12
N GLY A 9 -23.59 21.98 -10.61
CA GLY A 9 -23.21 23.15 -11.42
C GLY A 9 -21.69 23.29 -11.61
N ALA A 10 -21.27 24.08 -12.61
CA ALA A 10 -19.85 24.38 -12.87
C ALA A 10 -19.12 25.00 -11.65
N GLU A 11 -19.85 25.70 -10.78
CA GLU A 11 -19.38 26.24 -9.51
C GLU A 11 -18.91 25.13 -8.53
N SER A 12 -19.65 24.02 -8.44
CA SER A 12 -19.31 22.89 -7.55
C SER A 12 -18.02 22.19 -7.99
N PHE A 13 -17.75 22.16 -9.30
CA PHE A 13 -16.48 21.67 -9.85
C PHE A 13 -15.32 22.64 -9.54
N GLY A 14 -15.56 23.95 -9.60
CA GLY A 14 -14.57 24.96 -9.20
C GLY A 14 -14.19 24.84 -7.72
N HIS A 15 -15.17 24.71 -6.84
CA HIS A 15 -14.94 24.55 -5.40
C HIS A 15 -14.22 23.24 -5.06
N PHE A 16 -14.53 22.15 -5.76
CA PHE A 16 -13.80 20.88 -5.63
C PHE A 16 -12.34 21.00 -6.08
N GLY A 17 -12.09 21.63 -7.24
CA GLY A 17 -10.74 21.85 -7.75
C GLY A 17 -9.89 22.69 -6.79
N LEU A 18 -10.46 23.77 -6.24
CA LEU A 18 -9.80 24.60 -5.23
C LEU A 18 -9.48 23.78 -3.97
N GLN A 19 -10.42 22.96 -3.50
CA GLN A 19 -10.21 22.10 -2.33
C GLN A 19 -9.07 21.09 -2.55
N VAL A 20 -9.03 20.44 -3.72
CA VAL A 20 -7.94 19.52 -4.10
C VAL A 20 -6.59 20.24 -4.15
N PHE A 21 -6.56 21.46 -4.70
CA PHE A 21 -5.34 22.26 -4.76
C PHE A 21 -4.83 22.64 -3.36
N ILE A 22 -5.73 23.11 -2.48
CA ILE A 22 -5.40 23.44 -1.08
C ILE A 22 -4.86 22.19 -0.34
N ILE A 23 -5.52 21.04 -0.50
CA ILE A 23 -5.06 19.75 0.07
C ILE A 23 -3.63 19.43 -0.41
N MET A 24 -3.36 19.60 -1.71
CA MET A 24 -2.04 19.32 -2.29
C MET A 24 -0.96 20.21 -1.68
N VAL A 25 -1.24 21.52 -1.54
CA VAL A 25 -0.30 22.48 -0.94
C VAL A 25 -0.06 22.17 0.53
N ILE A 26 -1.11 21.92 1.32
CA ILE A 26 -0.99 21.56 2.74
C ILE A 26 -0.17 20.27 2.91
N THR A 27 -0.42 19.27 2.06
CA THR A 27 0.32 18.00 2.07
C THR A 27 1.80 18.19 1.76
N LEU A 28 2.12 19.05 0.79
CA LEU A 28 3.50 19.38 0.45
C LEU A 28 4.20 20.06 1.63
N VAL A 29 3.57 21.06 2.25
CA VAL A 29 4.13 21.80 3.40
C VAL A 29 4.35 20.86 4.59
N ALA A 30 3.35 20.05 4.95
CA ALA A 30 3.46 19.10 6.05
C ALA A 30 4.55 18.03 5.80
N THR A 31 4.73 17.60 4.55
CA THR A 31 5.84 16.71 4.17
C THR A 31 7.20 17.37 4.39
N ILE A 32 7.36 18.64 4.03
CA ILE A 32 8.61 19.39 4.24
C ILE A 32 8.89 19.60 5.73
N ILE A 33 7.87 19.96 6.52
CA ILE A 33 7.98 20.10 7.98
C ILE A 33 8.47 18.78 8.58
N LEU A 34 7.89 17.65 8.16
CA LEU A 34 8.26 16.34 8.65
C LEU A 34 9.68 15.94 8.25
N ALA A 35 10.12 16.28 7.03
CA ALA A 35 11.50 16.07 6.59
C ALA A 35 12.52 16.90 7.40
N ILE A 36 12.18 18.15 7.75
CA ILE A 36 13.01 19.01 8.64
C ILE A 36 13.07 18.41 10.05
N LEU A 37 11.93 17.94 10.58
CA LEU A 37 11.90 17.31 11.89
C LEU A 37 12.70 16.00 11.91
N LEU A 38 12.66 15.22 10.83
CA LEU A 38 13.43 13.99 10.68
C LEU A 38 14.94 14.27 10.78
N HIS A 39 15.40 15.32 10.09
CA HIS A 39 16.80 15.75 10.14
C HIS A 39 17.27 16.15 11.56
N ARG A 40 16.38 16.70 12.40
CA ARG A 40 16.75 17.26 13.70
C ARG A 40 16.82 16.23 14.83
N ILE A 41 16.40 14.98 14.60
CA ILE A 41 16.38 13.93 15.63
C ILE A 41 17.66 13.10 15.52
N GLU A 42 18.63 13.28 16.42
CA GLU A 42 19.96 12.63 16.38
C GLU A 42 20.10 11.38 17.29
N HIS A 43 19.02 10.83 17.86
CA HIS A 43 19.12 9.74 18.85
C HIS A 43 19.16 8.30 18.30
N HIS A 44 19.51 7.29 19.09
CA HIS A 44 19.48 5.86 18.68
C HIS A 44 18.05 5.32 18.42
N ILE A 45 17.03 5.85 19.12
CA ILE A 45 15.62 5.38 19.09
C ILE A 45 14.73 6.39 18.33
N LYS A 46 15.11 6.77 17.10
CA LYS A 46 14.42 7.86 16.34
C LYS A 46 13.05 7.46 15.79
N PHE A 47 12.90 6.19 15.40
CA PHE A 47 11.80 5.74 14.53
C PHE A 47 10.44 5.73 15.21
N VAL A 48 10.38 5.40 16.51
CA VAL A 48 9.13 5.43 17.28
C VAL A 48 8.57 6.86 17.38
N PRO A 49 9.34 7.89 17.77
CA PRO A 49 8.91 9.29 17.69
C PRO A 49 8.44 9.73 16.29
N ILE A 50 9.13 9.30 15.23
CA ILE A 50 8.74 9.64 13.85
C ILE A 50 7.39 9.02 13.49
N ILE A 51 7.16 7.74 13.83
CA ILE A 51 5.88 7.07 13.63
C ILE A 51 4.78 7.77 14.44
N LEU A 52 5.04 8.11 15.70
CA LEU A 52 4.09 8.82 16.55
C LEU A 52 3.71 10.18 15.95
N LEU A 53 4.69 10.92 15.41
CA LEU A 53 4.46 12.19 14.74
C LEU A 53 3.65 12.04 13.45
N ILE A 54 3.91 11.00 12.66
CA ILE A 54 3.10 10.68 11.47
C ILE A 54 1.66 10.38 11.86
N ILE A 55 1.45 9.62 12.94
CA ILE A 55 0.11 9.34 13.48
C ILE A 55 -0.57 10.63 13.96
N LEU A 56 0.18 11.53 14.61
CA LEU A 56 -0.34 12.83 15.04
C LEU A 56 -0.76 13.70 13.84
N ILE A 57 0.07 13.79 12.80
CA ILE A 57 -0.24 14.56 11.59
C ILE A 57 -1.43 13.92 10.85
N TYR A 58 -1.51 12.59 10.81
CA TYR A 58 -2.67 11.88 10.28
C TYR A 58 -3.95 12.25 11.02
N ALA A 59 -3.93 12.24 12.35
CA ALA A 59 -5.08 12.60 13.17
C ALA A 59 -5.50 14.06 12.94
N LEU A 60 -4.53 14.98 12.84
CA LEU A 60 -4.80 16.38 12.48
C LEU A 60 -5.39 16.49 11.08
N ALA A 61 -4.86 15.77 10.09
CA ALA A 61 -5.38 15.78 8.73
C ALA A 61 -6.83 15.27 8.66
N GLU A 62 -7.16 14.22 9.42
CA GLU A 62 -8.51 13.65 9.49
C GLU A 62 -9.52 14.64 10.10
N VAL A 63 -9.15 15.35 11.18
CA VAL A 63 -10.00 16.39 11.80
C VAL A 63 -10.34 17.50 10.79
N TRP A 64 -9.38 17.85 9.93
CA TRP A 64 -9.54 18.87 8.89
C TRP A 64 -10.20 18.32 7.61
N HIS A 65 -10.68 17.07 7.62
CA HIS A 65 -11.29 16.38 6.48
C HIS A 65 -10.38 16.34 5.24
N LEU A 66 -9.07 16.40 5.45
CA LEU A 66 -8.07 16.22 4.40
C LEU A 66 -7.92 14.71 4.16
N PRO A 67 -7.66 14.26 2.92
CA PRO A 67 -7.42 12.85 2.63
C PRO A 67 -6.10 12.39 3.24
N ALA A 68 -6.14 12.04 4.53
CA ALA A 68 -4.97 11.73 5.35
C ALA A 68 -4.17 10.53 4.83
N LEU A 69 -4.86 9.58 4.18
CA LEU A 69 -4.23 8.46 3.46
C LEU A 69 -3.34 8.93 2.28
N ILE A 70 -3.81 9.92 1.51
CA ILE A 70 -3.03 10.50 0.40
C ILE A 70 -1.82 11.26 0.95
N PHE A 71 -1.99 11.96 2.07
CA PHE A 71 -0.89 12.61 2.78
C PHE A 71 0.21 11.61 3.17
N ILE A 72 -0.13 10.53 3.89
CA ILE A 72 0.84 9.50 4.30
C ILE A 72 1.52 8.87 3.08
N LEU A 73 0.77 8.59 2.02
CA LEU A 73 1.30 8.02 0.79
C LEU A 73 2.35 8.94 0.14
N LEU A 74 2.02 10.23 -0.01
CA LEU A 74 2.93 11.21 -0.59
C LEU A 74 4.18 11.37 0.28
N PHE A 75 4.02 11.51 1.60
CA PHE A 75 5.15 11.54 2.52
C PHE A 75 6.08 10.32 2.36
N GLY A 76 5.51 9.11 2.38
CA GLY A 76 6.26 7.87 2.22
C GLY A 76 6.99 7.78 0.87
N LEU A 77 6.37 8.30 -0.19
CA LEU A 77 6.99 8.41 -1.52
C LEU A 77 8.17 9.39 -1.51
N PHE A 78 8.04 10.56 -0.87
CA PHE A 78 9.12 11.54 -0.75
C PHE A 78 10.31 10.99 0.03
N ILE A 79 10.09 10.38 1.20
CA ILE A 79 11.17 9.78 2.01
C ILE A 79 11.82 8.60 1.28
N GLY A 80 11.02 7.71 0.68
CA GLY A 80 11.52 6.56 -0.07
C GLY A 80 12.30 6.93 -1.34
N ASN A 81 12.21 8.18 -1.80
CA ASN A 81 12.91 8.69 -2.98
C ASN A 81 13.84 9.88 -2.68
N ILE A 82 14.28 10.06 -1.44
CA ILE A 82 15.16 11.17 -1.01
C ILE A 82 16.45 11.28 -1.85
N ASP A 83 17.00 10.17 -2.36
CA ASP A 83 18.20 10.22 -3.22
C ASP A 83 17.97 10.92 -4.55
N LYS A 84 16.74 10.87 -5.06
CA LYS A 84 16.39 11.57 -6.31
C LYS A 84 16.26 13.08 -6.07
N LEU A 85 15.94 13.49 -4.85
CA LEU A 85 15.90 14.90 -4.44
C LEU A 85 17.30 15.54 -4.36
N LYS A 86 18.37 14.74 -4.25
CA LYS A 86 19.77 15.21 -4.22
C LYS A 86 20.17 16.05 -5.44
N ARG A 87 19.48 15.91 -6.58
CA ARG A 87 19.75 16.68 -7.81
C ARG A 87 19.28 18.14 -7.75
N PHE A 88 18.42 18.50 -6.80
CA PHE A 88 17.93 19.88 -6.67
C PHE A 88 18.84 20.70 -5.74
N LYS A 89 19.22 21.91 -6.16
CA LYS A 89 20.17 22.79 -5.46
C LYS A 89 19.76 23.19 -4.02
N TRP A 90 18.50 23.01 -3.64
CA TRP A 90 18.01 23.18 -2.25
C TRP A 90 18.44 22.05 -1.29
N SER A 91 19.00 20.94 -1.82
CA SER A 91 19.42 19.77 -1.05
C SER A 91 20.74 19.96 -0.28
N ALA A 92 21.51 21.02 -0.53
CA ALA A 92 22.82 21.22 0.10
C ALA A 92 22.74 21.50 1.61
N SER A 93 21.60 22.01 2.10
CA SER A 93 21.38 22.28 3.53
C SER A 93 20.80 21.08 4.30
N PHE A 94 20.37 20.03 3.60
CA PHE A 94 19.76 18.83 4.17
C PHE A 94 20.67 17.65 3.91
N ASN A 95 21.57 17.34 4.84
CA ASN A 95 22.66 16.37 4.69
C ASN A 95 22.20 15.06 4.01
N PRO A 96 22.35 14.91 2.67
CA PRO A 96 21.51 13.97 1.94
C PRO A 96 21.88 12.50 2.16
N GLY A 97 23.09 12.26 2.69
CA GLY A 97 23.58 10.94 3.05
C GLY A 97 22.94 10.39 4.33
N GLU A 98 22.68 11.23 5.32
CA GLU A 98 22.09 10.84 6.61
C GLU A 98 20.59 10.59 6.46
N LEU A 99 19.89 11.48 5.76
CA LEU A 99 18.48 11.34 5.43
C LEU A 99 18.16 10.06 4.63
N HIS A 100 19.07 9.63 3.75
CA HIS A 100 18.91 8.37 3.00
C HIS A 100 18.99 7.15 3.94
N LYS A 101 20.03 7.10 4.79
CA LYS A 101 20.21 6.00 5.76
C LYS A 101 19.01 5.92 6.72
N GLU A 102 18.51 7.06 7.17
CA GLU A 102 17.33 7.14 8.03
C GLU A 102 16.06 6.69 7.31
N GLY A 103 15.85 7.08 6.05
CA GLY A 103 14.74 6.63 5.23
C GLY A 103 14.73 5.12 4.99
N VAL A 104 15.90 4.51 4.78
CA VAL A 104 16.04 3.05 4.63
C VAL A 104 15.68 2.32 5.92
N ARG A 105 16.22 2.74 7.06
CA ARG A 105 15.88 2.13 8.37
C ARG A 105 14.42 2.33 8.75
N PHE A 106 13.85 3.50 8.44
CA PHE A 106 12.43 3.76 8.63
C PHE A 106 11.56 2.83 7.77
N LYS A 107 11.97 2.59 6.51
CA LYS A 107 11.29 1.63 5.63
C LYS A 107 11.33 0.21 6.18
N GLU A 108 12.44 -0.24 6.75
CA GLU A 108 12.55 -1.57 7.37
C GLU A 108 11.54 -1.70 8.54
N VAL A 109 11.58 -0.77 9.50
CA VAL A 109 10.67 -0.76 10.66
C VAL A 109 9.20 -0.69 10.23
N THR A 110 8.87 0.17 9.27
CA THR A 110 7.49 0.29 8.77
C THR A 110 7.05 -0.93 7.96
N THR A 111 7.96 -1.62 7.27
CA THR A 111 7.65 -2.87 6.55
C THR A 111 7.33 -3.99 7.53
N GLU A 112 8.15 -4.16 8.58
CA GLU A 112 7.88 -5.12 9.65
C GLU A 112 6.58 -4.78 10.40
N GLY A 113 6.38 -3.52 10.75
CA GLY A 113 5.16 -3.04 11.39
C GLY A 113 3.91 -3.28 10.53
N ALA A 114 3.97 -2.98 9.23
CA ALA A 114 2.87 -3.24 8.30
C ALA A 114 2.59 -4.74 8.16
N PHE A 115 3.61 -5.59 8.18
CA PHE A 115 3.45 -7.04 8.20
C PHE A 115 2.76 -7.52 9.48
N LEU A 116 3.14 -6.98 10.64
CA LEU A 116 2.54 -7.30 11.93
C LEU A 116 1.07 -6.86 11.97
N VAL A 117 0.78 -5.60 11.61
CA VAL A 117 -0.59 -5.07 11.55
C VAL A 117 -1.45 -5.89 10.59
N LYS A 118 -0.91 -6.25 9.42
CA LYS A 118 -1.63 -7.11 8.46
C LYS A 118 -1.95 -8.48 9.06
N SER A 119 -1.00 -9.11 9.74
CA SER A 119 -1.19 -10.43 10.34
C SER A 119 -2.23 -10.40 11.47
N LEU A 120 -2.12 -9.42 12.37
CA LEU A 120 -3.10 -9.22 13.45
C LEU A 120 -4.49 -8.90 12.91
N PHE A 121 -4.56 -8.04 11.89
CA PHE A 121 -5.82 -7.70 11.24
C PHE A 121 -6.51 -8.93 10.67
N PHE A 122 -5.81 -9.78 9.93
CA PHE A 122 -6.39 -11.01 9.38
C PHE A 122 -6.74 -12.02 10.48
N LEU A 123 -5.98 -12.09 11.58
CA LEU A 123 -6.29 -12.93 12.72
C LEU A 123 -7.60 -12.50 13.39
N ILE A 124 -7.72 -11.21 13.74
CA ILE A 124 -8.91 -10.65 14.37
C ILE A 124 -10.11 -10.74 13.42
N PHE A 125 -9.92 -10.38 12.14
CA PHE A 125 -10.96 -10.51 11.13
C PHE A 125 -11.43 -11.96 11.01
N GLY A 126 -10.51 -12.93 10.94
CA GLY A 126 -10.83 -14.35 10.89
C GLY A 126 -11.61 -14.84 12.11
N PHE A 127 -11.27 -14.35 13.31
CA PHE A 127 -12.01 -14.64 14.54
C PHE A 127 -13.41 -14.00 14.55
N SER A 128 -13.56 -12.82 13.94
CA SER A 128 -14.84 -12.12 13.83
C SER A 128 -15.83 -12.79 12.87
N LEU A 129 -15.40 -13.81 12.09
CA LEU A 129 -16.27 -14.48 11.14
C LEU A 129 -17.18 -15.50 11.82
N GLU A 130 -18.48 -15.38 11.58
CA GLU A 130 -19.44 -16.40 11.98
C GLU A 130 -19.48 -17.54 10.96
N THR A 131 -19.34 -18.78 11.44
CA THR A 131 -19.38 -19.99 10.62
C THR A 131 -20.67 -20.10 9.78
N ALA A 132 -21.80 -19.62 10.32
CA ALA A 132 -23.08 -19.60 9.63
C ALA A 132 -23.06 -18.69 8.38
N GLN A 133 -22.36 -17.56 8.45
CA GLN A 133 -22.22 -16.62 7.33
C GLN A 133 -21.38 -17.22 6.19
N ILE A 134 -20.36 -18.03 6.53
CA ILE A 134 -19.50 -18.71 5.55
C ILE A 134 -20.23 -19.88 4.89
N LEU A 135 -21.01 -20.66 5.65
CA LEU A 135 -21.68 -21.87 5.15
C LEU A 135 -22.97 -21.59 4.35
N GLU A 136 -23.49 -20.36 4.37
CA GLU A 136 -24.69 -20.02 3.60
C GLU A 136 -24.47 -20.22 2.09
N THR A 137 -25.14 -21.22 1.50
CA THR A 137 -24.94 -21.59 0.09
C THR A 137 -25.47 -20.54 -0.88
N LYS A 138 -26.51 -19.79 -0.50
CA LYS A 138 -27.13 -18.76 -1.36
C LYS A 138 -26.14 -17.66 -1.76
N THR A 139 -25.35 -17.16 -0.82
CA THR A 139 -24.34 -16.11 -1.06
C THR A 139 -23.07 -16.64 -1.72
N LEU A 140 -22.82 -17.95 -1.71
CA LEU A 140 -21.62 -18.56 -2.30
C LEU A 140 -21.59 -18.36 -3.83
N TRP A 141 -22.70 -18.62 -4.51
CA TRP A 141 -22.77 -18.48 -5.97
C TRP A 141 -22.56 -17.03 -6.43
N ILE A 142 -23.20 -16.09 -5.73
CA ILE A 142 -23.07 -14.66 -5.99
C ILE A 142 -21.62 -14.20 -5.77
N SER A 143 -20.96 -14.71 -4.71
CA SER A 143 -19.56 -14.39 -4.42
C SER A 143 -18.61 -14.83 -5.53
N ILE A 144 -18.82 -16.03 -6.10
CA ILE A 144 -18.02 -16.55 -7.21
C ILE A 144 -18.20 -15.68 -8.46
N VAL A 145 -19.43 -15.31 -8.79
CA VAL A 145 -19.71 -14.44 -9.94
C VAL A 145 -19.03 -13.08 -9.78
N ILE A 146 -19.12 -12.46 -8.60
CA ILE A 146 -18.46 -11.19 -8.32
C ILE A 146 -16.94 -11.33 -8.42
N ALA A 147 -16.36 -12.39 -7.85
CA ALA A 147 -14.94 -12.66 -7.95
C ALA A 147 -14.51 -12.83 -9.43
N ALA A 148 -15.29 -13.56 -10.23
CA ALA A 148 -15.04 -13.73 -11.66
C ALA A 148 -15.09 -12.39 -12.42
N ILE A 149 -16.05 -11.51 -12.10
CA ILE A 149 -16.13 -10.16 -12.68
C ILE A 149 -14.89 -9.34 -12.31
N ILE A 150 -14.44 -9.39 -11.05
CA ILE A 150 -13.24 -8.66 -10.60
C ILE A 150 -12.01 -9.12 -11.38
N TYR A 151 -11.81 -10.43 -11.54
CA TYR A 151 -10.69 -10.98 -12.32
C TYR A 151 -10.83 -10.70 -13.81
N GLY A 152 -12.05 -10.75 -14.36
CA GLY A 152 -12.33 -10.40 -15.76
C GLY A 152 -12.00 -8.94 -16.07
N LEU A 153 -12.44 -8.00 -15.22
CA LEU A 153 -12.10 -6.59 -15.34
C LEU A 153 -10.59 -6.36 -15.24
N ARG A 154 -9.92 -7.08 -14.32
CA ARG A 154 -8.45 -6.99 -14.19
C ARG A 154 -7.74 -7.54 -15.42
N PHE A 155 -8.21 -8.62 -16.02
CA PHE A 155 -7.67 -9.15 -17.27
C PHE A 155 -7.78 -8.12 -18.41
N VAL A 156 -8.95 -7.50 -18.57
CA VAL A 156 -9.17 -6.44 -19.57
C VAL A 156 -8.23 -5.26 -19.31
N GLN A 157 -8.14 -4.78 -18.07
CA GLN A 157 -7.27 -3.68 -17.68
C GLN A 157 -5.79 -3.96 -17.98
N LEU A 158 -5.34 -5.18 -17.73
CA LEU A 158 -3.97 -5.61 -17.95
C LEU A 158 -3.63 -5.76 -19.44
N LYS A 159 -4.58 -6.30 -20.23
CA LYS A 159 -4.47 -6.40 -21.69
C LYS A 159 -4.46 -5.01 -22.34
N LEU A 160 -5.30 -4.09 -21.86
CA LEU A 160 -5.32 -2.69 -22.33
C LEU A 160 -4.01 -1.96 -21.99
N SER A 161 -3.45 -2.23 -20.80
CA SER A 161 -2.18 -1.64 -20.34
C SER A 161 -0.94 -2.31 -20.95
N ARG A 162 -1.09 -3.33 -21.81
CA ARG A 162 0.00 -4.12 -22.43
C ARG A 162 0.99 -4.72 -21.43
N LEU A 163 0.54 -5.04 -20.22
CA LEU A 163 1.38 -5.67 -19.19
C LEU A 163 1.28 -7.20 -19.29
N PRO A 164 2.32 -7.95 -18.85
CA PRO A 164 2.30 -9.41 -18.90
C PRO A 164 1.15 -9.94 -18.04
N VAL A 165 0.21 -10.64 -18.68
CA VAL A 165 -1.01 -11.12 -18.01
C VAL A 165 -0.66 -12.12 -16.91
N ASN A 166 0.18 -13.08 -17.24
CA ASN A 166 0.76 -14.00 -16.27
C ASN A 166 2.11 -13.42 -15.84
N PRO A 167 2.37 -13.19 -14.53
CA PRO A 167 1.61 -13.58 -13.33
C PRO A 167 0.76 -12.47 -12.69
N LEU A 168 0.73 -11.28 -13.27
CA LEU A 168 0.13 -10.10 -12.63
C LEU A 168 -1.39 -10.23 -12.41
N LEU A 169 -2.06 -11.08 -13.19
CA LEU A 169 -3.47 -11.39 -13.01
C LEU A 169 -3.75 -12.04 -11.64
N PHE A 170 -2.85 -12.90 -11.17
CA PHE A 170 -2.99 -13.62 -9.90
C PHE A 170 -2.55 -12.78 -8.69
N VAL A 171 -1.70 -11.78 -8.90
CA VAL A 171 -1.26 -10.85 -7.85
C VAL A 171 -2.29 -9.73 -7.72
N ALA A 172 -3.44 -10.05 -7.15
CA ALA A 172 -4.55 -9.13 -6.94
C ALA A 172 -5.20 -9.28 -5.54
N PRO A 173 -4.43 -9.11 -4.44
CA PRO A 173 -4.99 -9.24 -3.11
C PRO A 173 -6.03 -8.14 -2.85
N ARG A 174 -7.29 -8.53 -2.68
CA ARG A 174 -8.35 -7.70 -2.09
C ARG A 174 -8.50 -8.17 -0.66
N GLY A 175 -7.92 -7.43 0.28
CA GLY A 175 -7.82 -7.87 1.67
C GLY A 175 -8.04 -6.72 2.63
N LEU A 176 -6.95 -6.19 3.18
CA LEU A 176 -6.99 -5.22 4.27
C LEU A 176 -7.85 -3.98 3.97
N ILE A 177 -7.55 -3.24 2.88
CA ILE A 177 -8.27 -2.00 2.57
C ILE A 177 -9.74 -2.26 2.23
N THR A 178 -10.04 -3.35 1.51
CA THR A 178 -11.42 -3.69 1.13
C THR A 178 -12.27 -4.06 2.35
N ILE A 179 -11.70 -4.82 3.30
CA ILE A 179 -12.37 -5.13 4.56
C ILE A 179 -12.61 -3.84 5.36
N LEU A 180 -11.58 -3.00 5.53
CA LEU A 180 -11.72 -1.74 6.27
C LEU A 180 -12.80 -0.84 5.66
N LEU A 181 -12.79 -0.64 4.35
CA LEU A 181 -13.79 0.16 3.66
C LEU A 181 -15.21 -0.40 3.86
N PHE A 182 -15.36 -1.72 3.86
CA PHE A 182 -16.66 -2.35 4.11
C PHE A 182 -17.12 -2.14 5.56
N LEU A 183 -16.23 -2.34 6.53
CA LEU A 183 -16.54 -2.14 7.95
C LEU A 183 -16.85 -0.66 8.28
N SER A 184 -16.28 0.29 7.53
CA SER A 184 -16.58 1.73 7.67
C SER A 184 -17.96 2.14 7.14
N ILE A 185 -18.67 1.28 6.39
CA ILE A 185 -20.02 1.60 5.88
C ILE A 185 -21.04 1.32 6.98
N ASP A 186 -21.85 2.34 7.31
CA ASP A 186 -22.97 2.23 8.24
C ASP A 186 -24.00 1.18 7.78
N ALA A 187 -24.50 0.37 8.71
CA ALA A 187 -25.43 -0.72 8.42
C ALA A 187 -26.71 -0.26 7.69
N SER A 188 -27.18 0.97 7.95
CA SER A 188 -28.37 1.56 7.31
C SER A 188 -28.16 1.92 5.83
N GLN A 189 -26.90 2.09 5.41
CA GLN A 189 -26.54 2.42 4.03
C GLN A 189 -26.16 1.19 3.20
N ARG A 190 -26.24 0.00 3.79
CA ARG A 190 -25.92 -1.26 3.11
C ARG A 190 -27.12 -1.74 2.30
N ILE A 191 -26.85 -2.11 1.06
CA ILE A 191 -27.84 -2.74 0.19
C ILE A 191 -28.03 -4.18 0.67
N GLY A 192 -29.28 -4.65 0.82
CA GLY A 192 -29.55 -6.03 1.29
C GLY A 192 -28.92 -7.14 0.43
N LEU A 193 -28.55 -6.84 -0.82
CA LEU A 193 -27.80 -7.74 -1.71
C LEU A 193 -26.32 -7.88 -1.32
N VAL A 194 -25.73 -6.84 -0.72
CA VAL A 194 -24.32 -6.77 -0.32
C VAL A 194 -24.24 -6.91 1.20
N ASN A 195 -24.42 -8.13 1.68
CA ASN A 195 -24.31 -8.48 3.09
C ASN A 195 -22.86 -8.82 3.48
N GLU A 196 -22.62 -8.92 4.79
CA GLU A 196 -21.30 -9.25 5.34
C GLU A 196 -20.79 -10.60 4.82
N SER A 197 -21.67 -11.60 4.75
CA SER A 197 -21.39 -12.93 4.21
C SER A 197 -20.82 -12.89 2.78
N LEU A 198 -21.37 -12.05 1.90
CA LEU A 198 -20.91 -11.91 0.52
C LEU A 198 -19.50 -11.32 0.46
N VAL A 199 -19.25 -10.25 1.20
CA VAL A 199 -17.96 -9.55 1.18
C VAL A 199 -16.85 -10.45 1.71
N VAL A 200 -17.09 -11.12 2.85
CA VAL A 200 -16.17 -12.09 3.43
C VAL A 200 -15.81 -13.18 2.43
N LYS A 201 -16.81 -13.79 1.77
CA LYS A 201 -16.58 -14.85 0.77
C LYS A 201 -15.76 -14.38 -0.42
N VAL A 202 -16.04 -13.20 -0.96
CA VAL A 202 -15.25 -12.61 -2.06
C VAL A 202 -13.79 -12.42 -1.64
N ILE A 203 -13.54 -11.93 -0.43
CA ILE A 203 -12.17 -11.74 0.10
C ILE A 203 -11.45 -13.07 0.28
N VAL A 204 -12.11 -14.08 0.85
CA VAL A 204 -11.52 -15.42 1.04
C VAL A 204 -11.19 -16.04 -0.31
N ILE A 205 -12.12 -16.04 -1.27
CA ILE A 205 -11.91 -16.58 -2.62
C ILE A 205 -10.73 -15.89 -3.30
N THR A 206 -10.70 -14.55 -3.32
CA THR A 206 -9.62 -13.78 -3.98
C THR A 206 -8.27 -13.97 -3.30
N SER A 207 -8.23 -14.13 -1.97
CA SER A 207 -7.00 -14.42 -1.23
C SER A 207 -6.47 -15.82 -1.53
N LEU A 208 -7.34 -16.82 -1.61
CA LEU A 208 -6.97 -18.18 -2.01
C LEU A 208 -6.47 -18.24 -3.45
N VAL A 209 -7.16 -17.60 -4.40
CA VAL A 209 -6.72 -17.54 -5.80
C VAL A 209 -5.33 -16.92 -5.92
N MET A 210 -5.04 -15.86 -5.15
CA MET A 210 -3.68 -15.29 -5.11
C MET A 210 -2.66 -16.26 -4.53
N MET A 211 -2.97 -16.93 -3.41
CA MET A 211 -2.08 -17.92 -2.78
C MET A 211 -1.69 -19.02 -3.77
N PHE A 212 -2.69 -19.64 -4.41
CA PHE A 212 -2.45 -20.67 -5.42
C PHE A 212 -1.71 -20.11 -6.64
N GLY A 213 -2.10 -18.94 -7.15
CA GLY A 213 -1.45 -18.33 -8.32
C GLY A 213 0.01 -17.94 -8.11
N MET A 214 0.45 -17.72 -6.87
CA MET A 214 1.86 -17.52 -6.53
C MET A 214 2.62 -18.83 -6.31
N MET A 215 1.95 -19.85 -5.77
CA MET A 215 2.55 -21.17 -5.50
C MET A 215 2.89 -21.94 -6.78
N PHE A 216 2.07 -21.81 -7.82
CA PHE A 216 2.27 -22.51 -9.10
C PHE A 216 3.25 -21.81 -10.07
N LYS A 217 4.05 -20.85 -9.59
CA LYS A 217 5.11 -20.25 -10.42
C LYS A 217 6.34 -21.17 -10.49
N PRO A 218 6.80 -21.57 -11.69
CA PRO A 218 8.18 -22.03 -11.83
C PRO A 218 9.12 -20.87 -11.49
N LYS A 219 10.08 -21.10 -10.59
CA LYS A 219 11.18 -20.16 -10.31
C LYS A 219 11.82 -19.79 -11.65
N LYS A 220 11.75 -18.52 -12.03
CA LYS A 220 12.48 -18.00 -13.20
C LYS A 220 13.97 -18.25 -12.91
N LYS A 221 14.64 -19.09 -13.71
CA LYS A 221 16.10 -19.26 -13.64
C LYS A 221 16.72 -17.87 -13.65
N ALA A 222 17.53 -17.56 -12.65
CA ALA A 222 18.35 -16.35 -12.65
C ALA A 222 19.06 -16.28 -14.01
N ALA A 223 19.03 -15.10 -14.64
CA ALA A 223 19.79 -14.88 -15.86
C ALA A 223 21.25 -15.29 -15.61
N PRO A 224 21.95 -15.96 -16.54
CA PRO A 224 23.35 -16.31 -16.36
C PRO A 224 24.12 -15.03 -16.02
N LYS A 225 24.88 -15.04 -14.92
CA LYS A 225 25.87 -13.99 -14.67
C LYS A 225 26.75 -13.93 -15.92
N ILE A 226 26.76 -12.79 -16.60
CA ILE A 226 27.71 -12.55 -17.68
C ILE A 226 29.08 -12.57 -17.00
N LYS A 227 29.88 -13.62 -17.24
CA LYS A 227 31.29 -13.63 -16.82
C LYS A 227 31.95 -12.43 -17.50
N ASP A 228 32.41 -11.47 -16.71
CA ASP A 228 33.26 -10.39 -17.18
C ASP A 228 34.61 -11.02 -17.56
N PRO A 229 35.07 -10.94 -18.84
CA PRO A 229 36.33 -11.54 -19.27
C PRO A 229 37.58 -10.98 -18.57
N LEU A 230 37.45 -9.90 -17.78
CA LEU A 230 38.55 -9.19 -17.14
C LEU A 230 38.62 -9.40 -15.61
N LEU A 231 37.68 -10.13 -15.00
CA LEU A 231 37.79 -10.55 -13.60
C LEU A 231 38.39 -11.96 -13.56
N PRO A 232 39.48 -12.20 -12.82
CA PRO A 232 39.97 -13.55 -12.58
C PRO A 232 38.82 -14.41 -12.04
N ASP A 233 38.73 -15.65 -12.50
CA ASP A 233 37.75 -16.61 -11.96
C ASP A 233 37.86 -16.61 -10.43
N GLU A 234 36.73 -16.35 -9.75
CA GLU A 234 36.66 -16.46 -8.28
C GLU A 234 37.18 -17.84 -7.89
N ILE A 235 38.24 -17.85 -7.07
CA ILE A 235 38.87 -19.07 -6.56
C ILE A 235 37.76 -19.91 -5.91
N PRO A 236 37.57 -21.19 -6.29
CA PRO A 236 36.54 -22.03 -5.70
C PRO A 236 36.71 -22.10 -4.18
N ASP A 237 35.60 -22.01 -3.44
CA ASP A 237 35.58 -21.97 -1.97
C ASP A 237 36.33 -23.17 -1.31
N GLU A 238 36.53 -24.29 -2.03
CA GLU A 238 37.34 -25.44 -1.58
C GLU A 238 38.85 -25.15 -1.41
N GLU A 239 39.41 -24.17 -2.15
CA GLU A 239 40.83 -23.80 -2.01
C GLU A 239 41.09 -22.85 -0.83
N LEU A 240 40.08 -22.13 -0.35
CA LEU A 240 40.19 -21.25 0.82
C LEU A 240 40.16 -22.00 2.15
N GLU A 241 39.69 -23.24 2.17
CA GLU A 241 39.62 -24.07 3.38
C GLU A 241 40.96 -24.78 3.70
N ASN A 242 41.93 -24.72 2.78
CA ASN A 242 43.24 -25.36 2.91
C ASN A 242 44.43 -24.36 2.97
N LEU A 243 44.16 -23.08 3.27
CA LEU A 243 45.15 -22.03 3.56
C LEU A 243 45.07 -21.59 5.03
#